data_AF-A0AAE3J1L5-F1
#
_entry.id   AF-A0AAE3J1L5-F1
#
_cell.length_a   1.000
_cell.length_b   1.000
_cell.length_c   1.000
_cell.angle_alpha   90.00
_cell.angle_beta   90.00
_cell.angle_gamma   90.00
#
_symmetry.space_group_name_H-M   'P 1'
#
loop_
_entity.id
_entity.type
_entity.pdbx_description
1 polymer ?
#
loop_
_entity_poly.entity_id
_entity_poly.type
_entity_poly.pdbx_seq_one_letter_code
_entity_poly.pdbx_strand_id
1 'polypeptide(L)'
;MKPSIFKITGGHLTARDKRNILDCIEYLRGQDHHNAWLGYKGSPKQYCVTADADLPNIYGVRISENYTTDWGEKRQREWKFTVEAKGIDPLQPVAPKTDPQADLFEEMSA
;
A
#
# COMPACT_ATOMS: atom_id res chain seq x y z
N MET A 1 6.83 -20.35 -10.10
CA MET A 1 6.90 -20.28 -8.61
C MET A 1 5.56 -19.75 -8.12
N LYS A 2 5.03 -20.20 -6.97
CA LYS A 2 3.73 -19.69 -6.47
C LYS A 2 3.88 -18.25 -5.94
N PRO A 3 2.97 -17.31 -6.30
CA PRO A 3 2.95 -15.96 -5.73
C PRO A 3 2.96 -15.99 -4.21
N SER A 4 3.87 -15.24 -3.60
CA SER A 4 4.03 -15.22 -2.13
C SER A 4 4.63 -13.92 -1.62
N ILE A 5 4.26 -13.57 -0.39
CA ILE A 5 4.78 -12.40 0.33
C ILE A 5 5.68 -12.85 1.47
N PHE A 6 6.91 -12.37 1.43
CA PHE A 6 7.89 -12.49 2.49
C PHE A 6 8.00 -11.15 3.21
N LYS A 7 7.83 -11.17 4.53
CA LYS A 7 7.97 -9.95 5.33
C LYS A 7 9.45 -9.68 5.56
N ILE A 8 9.88 -8.44 5.32
CA ILE A 8 11.23 -7.97 5.67
C ILE A 8 11.18 -7.25 7.03
N THR A 9 10.31 -6.25 7.18
CA THR A 9 10.20 -5.44 8.41
C THR A 9 8.73 -5.26 8.86
N GLY A 10 8.53 -4.83 10.11
CA GLY A 10 7.22 -4.57 10.71
C GLY A 10 6.66 -5.72 11.55
N GLY A 11 5.41 -5.55 12.01
CA GLY A 11 4.70 -6.48 12.90
C GLY A 11 4.33 -7.83 12.28
N HIS A 12 3.35 -8.54 12.84
CA HIS A 12 2.85 -9.79 12.27
C HIS A 12 1.88 -9.49 11.11
N LEU A 13 2.07 -10.15 9.96
CA LEU A 13 1.14 -10.14 8.83
C LEU A 13 0.38 -11.47 8.79
N THR A 14 -0.95 -11.41 8.82
CA THR A 14 -1.78 -12.61 8.71
C THR A 14 -1.71 -13.21 7.31
N ALA A 15 -2.08 -14.48 7.16
CA ALA A 15 -2.18 -15.12 5.86
C ALA A 15 -3.21 -14.45 4.92
N ARG A 16 -4.22 -13.76 5.47
CA ARG A 16 -5.18 -12.97 4.69
C ARG A 16 -4.55 -11.67 4.21
N ASP A 17 -3.82 -10.96 5.08
CA ASP A 17 -3.13 -9.72 4.70
C ASP A 17 -2.12 -9.99 3.57
N LYS A 18 -1.36 -11.09 3.63
CA LYS A 18 -0.42 -11.47 2.55
C LYS A 18 -1.12 -11.67 1.20
N ARG A 19 -2.29 -12.30 1.19
CA ARG A 19 -3.09 -12.50 -0.04
C ARG A 19 -3.60 -11.17 -0.58
N ASN A 20 -4.20 -10.36 0.30
CA ASN A 20 -4.68 -9.03 -0.08
C ASN A 20 -3.56 -8.14 -0.64
N ILE A 21 -2.34 -8.22 -0.10
CA ILE A 21 -1.19 -7.47 -0.62
C ILE A 21 -0.82 -7.95 -2.04
N LEU A 22 -0.83 -9.26 -2.32
CA LEU A 22 -0.60 -9.77 -3.68
C LEU A 22 -1.67 -9.26 -4.64
N ASP A 23 -2.94 -9.36 -4.24
CA ASP A 23 -4.07 -8.91 -5.04
C ASP A 23 -3.97 -7.39 -5.31
N CYS A 24 -3.49 -6.59 -4.35
CA CYS A 24 -3.21 -5.17 -4.54
C CYS A 24 -2.10 -4.93 -5.56
N ILE A 25 -0.99 -5.69 -5.47
CA ILE A 25 0.13 -5.57 -6.41
C ILE A 25 -0.32 -5.92 -7.83
N GLU A 26 -1.10 -6.99 -7.99
CA GLU A 26 -1.63 -7.41 -9.28
C GLU A 26 -2.61 -6.39 -9.85
N TYR A 27 -3.53 -5.88 -9.03
CA TYR A 27 -4.48 -4.84 -9.44
C TYR A 27 -3.77 -3.58 -9.92
N LEU A 28 -2.78 -3.08 -9.16
CA LEU A 28 -2.06 -1.85 -9.49
C LEU A 28 -1.25 -1.96 -10.78
N ARG A 29 -0.85 -3.17 -11.20
CA ARG A 29 -0.08 -3.36 -12.44
C ARG A 29 -0.82 -2.90 -13.70
N GLY A 30 -2.15 -2.94 -13.67
CA GLY A 30 -3.00 -2.47 -14.77
C GLY A 30 -3.46 -1.02 -14.65
N GLN A 31 -2.92 -0.24 -13.71
CA GLN A 31 -3.40 1.11 -13.41
C GLN A 31 -2.31 2.17 -13.64
N ASP A 32 -2.71 3.34 -14.12
CA ASP A 32 -1.80 4.48 -14.32
C ASP A 32 -1.41 5.19 -13.01
N HIS A 33 -2.00 4.79 -11.88
CA HIS A 33 -1.80 5.42 -10.58
C HIS A 33 -1.40 4.37 -9.55
N HIS A 34 -0.16 4.46 -9.08
CA HIS A 34 0.34 3.67 -7.95
C HIS A 34 0.19 4.49 -6.66
N ASN A 35 0.11 3.83 -5.49
CA ASN A 35 -0.12 4.44 -4.15
C ASN A 35 -1.57 4.80 -3.79
N ALA A 36 -2.55 4.04 -4.28
CA ALA A 36 -3.94 4.16 -3.83
C ALA A 36 -4.21 3.32 -2.55
N TRP A 37 -5.13 3.81 -1.71
CA TRP A 37 -5.70 3.00 -0.63
C TRP A 37 -6.79 2.08 -1.18
N LEU A 38 -6.54 0.78 -1.15
CA LEU A 38 -7.42 -0.26 -1.66
C LEU A 38 -8.13 -0.98 -0.50
N GLY A 39 -9.46 -0.96 -0.52
CA GLY A 39 -10.29 -1.71 0.43
C GLY A 39 -10.79 -3.01 -0.18
N TYR A 40 -11.09 -4.00 0.67
CA TYR A 40 -11.71 -5.26 0.25
C TYR A 40 -13.08 -5.42 0.88
N LYS A 41 -14.05 -5.93 0.11
CA LYS A 41 -15.39 -6.22 0.62
C LYS A 41 -15.32 -7.20 1.80
N GLY A 42 -15.91 -6.82 2.93
CA GLY A 42 -15.89 -7.63 4.15
C GLY A 42 -14.54 -7.63 4.90
N SER A 43 -13.66 -6.67 4.58
CA SER A 43 -12.49 -6.35 5.39
C SER A 43 -12.63 -4.91 5.90
N PRO A 44 -12.45 -4.65 7.22
CA PRO A 44 -12.37 -3.28 7.74
C PRO A 44 -11.04 -2.59 7.39
N LYS A 45 -10.10 -3.34 6.79
CA LYS A 45 -8.76 -2.88 6.45
C LYS A 45 -8.67 -2.33 5.03
N GLN A 46 -7.88 -1.28 4.89
CA GLN A 46 -7.42 -0.70 3.64
C GLN A 46 -5.90 -0.89 3.52
N TYR A 47 -5.43 -1.08 2.29
CA TYR A 47 -4.03 -1.38 1.97
C TYR A 47 -3.51 -0.35 0.99
N CYS A 48 -2.34 0.21 1.23
CA CYS A 48 -1.62 1.04 0.28
C CYS A 48 -0.26 0.39 0.02
N VAL A 49 0.06 0.16 -1.26
CA VAL A 49 1.27 -0.51 -1.71
C VAL A 49 2.08 0.45 -2.58
N THR A 50 3.35 0.59 -2.24
CA THR A 50 4.32 1.44 -2.94
C THR A 50 5.49 0.57 -3.38
N ALA A 51 5.79 0.56 -4.67
CA ALA A 51 6.97 -0.12 -5.20
C ALA A 51 8.24 0.62 -4.77
N ASP A 52 9.26 -0.13 -4.37
CA ASP A 52 10.60 0.41 -4.15
C ASP A 52 11.24 0.78 -5.49
N ALA A 53 11.93 1.92 -5.54
CA ALA A 53 12.52 2.42 -6.78
C ALA A 53 13.80 1.67 -7.18
N ASP A 54 14.55 1.19 -6.19
CA ASP A 54 15.86 0.59 -6.37
C ASP A 54 15.80 -0.94 -6.42
N LEU A 55 14.84 -1.53 -5.71
CA LEU A 55 14.75 -2.98 -5.51
C LEU A 55 13.48 -3.56 -6.15
N PRO A 56 13.58 -4.17 -7.35
CA PRO A 56 12.43 -4.78 -8.00
C PRO A 56 11.91 -5.92 -7.12
N ASN A 57 10.61 -5.89 -6.84
CA ASN A 57 9.87 -6.79 -5.93
C ASN A 57 9.91 -6.46 -4.44
N ILE A 58 10.51 -5.36 -4.03
CA ILE A 58 10.34 -4.84 -2.68
C ILE A 58 9.25 -3.77 -2.67
N TYR A 59 8.43 -3.82 -1.64
CA TYR A 59 7.28 -2.94 -1.49
C TYR A 59 7.18 -2.37 -0.08
N GLY A 60 6.94 -1.07 0.00
CA GLY A 60 6.37 -0.44 1.19
C GLY A 60 4.87 -0.71 1.25
N VAL A 61 4.38 -1.21 2.38
CA VAL A 61 2.96 -1.50 2.59
C VAL A 61 2.47 -0.77 3.83
N ARG A 62 1.41 0.02 3.66
CA ARG A 62 0.65 0.61 4.77
C ARG A 62 -0.71 -0.07 4.85
N ILE A 63 -1.09 -0.48 6.05
CA ILE A 63 -2.40 -1.06 6.33
C ILE A 63 -3.11 -0.14 7.30
N SER A 64 -4.33 0.26 6.98
CA SER A 64 -5.17 1.06 7.87
C SER A 64 -6.43 0.30 8.23
N GLU A 65 -6.86 0.36 9.48
CA GLU A 65 -8.10 -0.24 9.96
C GLU A 65 -8.87 0.78 10.79
N ASN A 66 -10.14 0.98 10.42
CA ASN A 66 -11.08 1.74 11.23
C ASN A 66 -11.80 0.77 12.17
N TYR A 67 -11.83 1.09 13.45
CA TYR A 67 -12.49 0.28 14.47
C TYR A 67 -13.30 1.17 15.42
N THR A 68 -14.29 0.57 16.07
CA THR A 68 -15.10 1.25 17.09
C THR A 68 -14.69 0.70 18.46
N THR A 69 -14.42 1.59 19.42
CA THR A 69 -14.10 1.19 20.79
C THR A 69 -15.35 0.69 21.52
N ASP A 70 -15.18 0.06 22.68
CA ASP A 70 -16.30 -0.35 23.54
C ASP A 70 -17.20 0.83 23.97
N TRP A 71 -16.68 2.06 23.88
CA TRP A 71 -17.41 3.31 24.16
C TRP A 71 -18.05 3.95 22.92
N GLY A 72 -18.06 3.26 21.76
CA GLY A 72 -18.66 3.77 20.53
C GLY A 72 -17.78 4.77 19.77
N GLU A 73 -16.54 5.01 20.19
CA GLU A 73 -15.66 5.95 19.51
C GLU A 73 -15.05 5.32 18.25
N LYS A 74 -15.14 6.03 17.13
CA LYS A 74 -14.42 5.66 15.91
C LYS A 74 -12.95 6.00 16.06
N ARG A 75 -12.08 5.00 15.90
CA ARG A 75 -10.62 5.13 15.93
C ARG A 75 -10.03 4.53 14.66
N GLN A 76 -8.84 4.97 14.32
CA GLN A 76 -8.07 4.46 13.20
C GLN A 76 -6.74 3.95 13.72
N ARG A 77 -6.34 2.77 13.23
CA ARG A 77 -5.01 2.21 13.46
C ARG A 77 -4.31 2.03 12.13
N GLU A 78 -3.02 2.33 12.10
CA GLU A 78 -2.18 2.13 10.93
C GLU A 78 -0.96 1.28 11.29
N TRP A 79 -0.56 0.42 10.35
CA TRP A 79 0.66 -0.35 10.41
C TRP A 79 1.48 -0.14 9.14
N LYS A 80 2.80 -0.18 9.27
CA LYS A 80 3.76 -0.04 8.18
C LYS A 80 4.64 -1.29 8.10
N PHE A 81 4.89 -1.75 6.89
CA PHE A 81 5.68 -2.94 6.59
C PHE A 81 6.55 -2.70 5.36
N THR A 82 7.67 -3.41 5.30
CA THR A 82 8.42 -3.65 4.06
C THR A 82 8.33 -5.13 3.74
N VAL A 83 7.94 -5.46 2.51
CA VAL A 83 7.74 -6.83 2.06
C VAL A 83 8.45 -7.09 0.74
N GLU A 84 8.85 -8.33 0.53
CA GLU A 84 9.33 -8.86 -0.74
C GLU A 84 8.22 -9.74 -1.33
N ALA A 85 7.89 -9.53 -2.61
CA ALA A 85 7.02 -10.44 -3.34
C ALA A 85 7.83 -11.39 -4.22
N LYS A 86 7.45 -12.67 -4.27
CA LYS A 86 8.08 -13.67 -5.14
C LYS A 86 7.07 -14.34 -6.03
N GLY A 87 7.52 -14.73 -7.22
CA GLY A 87 6.70 -15.45 -8.20
C GLY A 87 5.64 -14.59 -8.88
N ILE A 88 5.85 -13.27 -8.92
CA ILE A 88 5.04 -12.29 -9.64
C ILE A 88 5.96 -11.34 -10.42
N ASP A 89 5.45 -10.73 -11.48
CA ASP A 89 6.16 -9.64 -12.14
C ASP A 89 6.14 -8.38 -11.27
N PRO A 90 7.26 -7.65 -11.14
CA PRO A 90 7.32 -6.45 -10.30
C PRO A 90 6.39 -5.35 -10.83
N LEU A 91 5.81 -4.56 -9.92
CA LEU A 91 5.25 -3.27 -10.31
C LEU A 91 6.38 -2.38 -10.81
N GLN A 92 6.15 -1.66 -11.91
CA GLN A 92 7.08 -0.62 -12.29
C GLN A 92 6.99 0.53 -11.28
N PRO A 93 8.13 1.08 -10.83
CA PRO A 93 8.11 2.29 -10.02
C PRO A 93 7.44 3.38 -10.84
N VAL A 94 6.34 3.93 -10.32
CA VAL A 94 5.76 5.14 -10.90
C VAL A 94 6.38 6.30 -10.15
N ALA A 95 6.97 7.24 -10.89
CA ALA A 95 7.45 8.49 -10.32
C ALA A 95 6.30 9.09 -9.49
N PRO A 96 6.56 9.55 -8.25
CA PRO A 96 5.53 10.25 -7.50
C PRO A 96 5.02 11.36 -8.42
N LYS A 97 3.71 11.36 -8.68
CA LYS A 97 3.12 12.51 -9.37
C LYS A 97 3.44 13.70 -8.50
N THR A 98 4.28 14.61 -8.99
CA THR A 98 4.41 15.95 -8.45
C THR A 98 3.00 16.43 -8.24
N ASP A 99 2.63 16.74 -6.99
CA ASP A 99 1.31 17.23 -6.69
C ASP A 99 1.12 18.49 -7.55
N PRO A 100 0.23 18.50 -8.56
CA PRO A 100 0.03 19.70 -9.39
C PRO A 100 -0.44 20.88 -8.54
N GLN A 101 -0.92 20.59 -7.33
CA GLN A 101 -1.34 21.58 -6.36
C GLN A 101 -0.18 22.19 -5.57
N ALA A 102 0.99 21.54 -5.49
CA ALA A 102 2.18 22.14 -4.88
C ALA A 102 2.70 23.34 -5.71
N ASP A 103 2.70 23.22 -7.04
CA ASP A 103 3.12 24.29 -7.95
C ASP A 103 2.18 25.51 -7.90
N LEU A 104 0.89 25.31 -7.60
CA LEU A 104 -0.10 26.39 -7.49
C LEU A 104 0.11 27.33 -6.29
N PHE A 105 0.83 26.90 -5.25
CA PHE A 105 1.10 27.73 -4.07
C PHE A 105 2.46 28.42 -4.12
N GLU A 106 3.41 27.94 -4.93
CA GLU A 106 4.70 28.64 -5.13
C GLU A 106 4.56 29.89 -6.01
N GLU A 107 3.68 29.87 -7.02
CA GLU A 107 3.46 31.02 -7.93
C GLU A 107 2.76 32.23 -7.27
N MET A 108 2.07 32.02 -6.14
CA MET A 108 1.35 33.09 -5.41
C MET A 108 2.23 33.81 -4.36
N SER A 109 3.51 33.44 -4.27
CA SER A 109 4.45 33.95 -3.26
C SER A 109 5.55 34.86 -3.84
N ALA A 110 5.49 35.21 -5.12
CA ALA A 110 6.48 36.03 -5.82
C ALA A 110 5.97 37.45 -6.16
#